data_AF-A0A0C9QAX9-F1
#
_entry.id   AF-A0A0C9QAX9-F1
#
_cell.length_a   1.000
_cell.length_b   1.000
_cell.length_c   1.000
_cell.angle_alpha   90.00
_cell.angle_beta   90.00
_cell.angle_gamma   90.00
#
_symmetry.space_group_name_H-M   'P 1'
#
loop_
_entity.id
_entity.type
_entity.pdbx_description
1 polymer ?
#
loop_
_entity_poly.entity_id
_entity_poly.type
_entity_poly.pdbx_seq_one_letter_code
_entity_poly.pdbx_strand_id
1 'polypeptide(L)'
;SIARNSPAARYLSERNLTPRDYNSYGSRRGNDAVMARGTFANIRLVNKLVSKTGPRTLHIPSNEEMDVFDCADRYREDGTPLVLIAGKDYGSGSSRDWAAKGPLLLGIKAVIAESYERIHRSNLVGMGIIPLQFLPGQNAETLNLNGREVYNISIPESGLKPGQKIQVEADGVVFDTIVRFDTEVDITYYRNGGILNYMIRKMFA
;
A
#
# COMPACT_ATOMS: atom_id res chain seq x y z
N SER A 1 21.20 0.45 -3.96
CA SER A 1 21.52 -0.77 -4.73
C SER A 1 20.33 -1.72 -4.69
N ILE A 2 20.33 -2.77 -5.52
CA ILE A 2 19.32 -3.83 -5.52
C ILE A 2 19.96 -5.08 -4.89
N ALA A 3 19.28 -5.70 -3.91
CA ALA A 3 19.78 -6.89 -3.23
C ALA A 3 19.72 -8.11 -4.16
N ARG A 4 20.76 -8.95 -4.16
CA ARG A 4 20.92 -10.06 -5.12
C ARG A 4 19.83 -11.14 -5.02
N ASN A 5 19.27 -11.32 -3.84
CA ASN A 5 18.22 -12.29 -3.54
C ASN A 5 16.80 -11.67 -3.56
N SER A 6 16.62 -10.49 -4.14
CA SER A 6 15.31 -9.81 -4.19
C SER A 6 14.51 -10.16 -5.45
N PRO A 7 13.18 -9.93 -5.46
CA PRO A 7 12.34 -10.10 -6.65
C PRO A 7 12.84 -9.25 -7.83
N ALA A 8 13.32 -8.03 -7.57
CA ALA A 8 13.86 -7.16 -8.59
C ALA A 8 15.14 -7.72 -9.22
N ALA A 9 16.01 -8.37 -8.44
CA ALA A 9 17.19 -9.04 -8.96
C ALA A 9 16.81 -10.22 -9.86
N ARG A 10 15.85 -11.07 -9.45
CA ARG A 10 15.35 -12.19 -10.27
C ARG A 10 14.84 -11.70 -11.64
N TYR A 11 14.01 -10.66 -11.62
CA TYR A 11 13.48 -10.02 -12.83
C TYR A 11 14.56 -9.47 -13.78
N LEU A 12 15.64 -8.90 -13.22
CA LEU A 12 16.76 -8.37 -14.01
C LEU A 12 17.66 -9.50 -14.53
N SER A 13 17.88 -10.58 -13.75
CA SER A 13 18.62 -11.77 -14.17
C SER A 13 17.96 -12.46 -15.37
N GLU A 14 16.63 -12.61 -15.34
CA GLU A 14 15.84 -13.17 -16.46
C GLU A 14 15.99 -12.36 -17.76
N ARG A 15 16.47 -11.12 -17.68
CA ARG A 15 16.76 -10.22 -18.80
C ARG A 15 18.26 -10.11 -19.09
N ASN A 16 19.03 -11.12 -18.68
CA ASN A 16 20.46 -11.25 -18.93
C ASN A 16 21.32 -10.13 -18.32
N LEU A 17 20.85 -9.46 -17.25
CA LEU A 17 21.66 -8.50 -16.50
C LEU A 17 22.41 -9.21 -15.37
N THR A 18 23.67 -8.82 -15.17
CA THR A 18 24.47 -9.34 -14.05
C THR A 18 24.29 -8.46 -12.82
N PRO A 19 24.63 -8.94 -11.60
CA PRO A 19 24.56 -8.11 -10.39
C PRO A 19 25.35 -6.79 -10.46
N ARG A 20 26.39 -6.71 -11.30
CA ARG A 20 27.14 -5.47 -11.55
C ARG A 20 26.30 -4.43 -12.31
N ASP A 21 25.35 -4.88 -13.12
CA ASP A 21 24.53 -4.06 -14.01
C ASP A 21 23.18 -3.68 -13.40
N TYR A 22 22.81 -4.25 -12.25
CA TYR A 22 21.53 -3.96 -11.59
C TYR A 22 21.36 -2.48 -11.27
N ASN A 23 22.47 -1.80 -10.94
CA ASN A 23 22.48 -0.41 -10.51
C ASN A 23 21.63 -0.22 -9.23
N SER A 24 20.88 0.88 -9.11
CA SER A 24 20.07 1.21 -7.94
C SER A 24 18.58 1.31 -8.30
N TYR A 25 17.69 1.09 -7.33
CA TYR A 25 16.27 1.40 -7.52
C TYR A 25 16.05 2.84 -8.01
N GLY A 26 16.85 3.80 -7.54
CA GLY A 26 16.80 5.19 -8.01
C GLY A 26 17.02 5.34 -9.53
N SER A 27 17.97 4.60 -10.09
CA SER A 27 18.24 4.59 -11.54
C SER A 27 17.17 3.87 -12.37
N ARG A 28 16.30 3.09 -11.73
CA ARG A 28 15.27 2.26 -12.37
C ARG A 28 13.86 2.84 -12.22
N ARG A 29 13.72 4.09 -11.75
CA ARG A 29 12.42 4.74 -11.50
C ARG A 29 11.49 4.85 -12.70
N GLY A 30 12.02 4.79 -13.92
CA GLY A 30 11.24 4.75 -15.16
C GLY A 30 10.75 3.34 -15.55
N ASN A 31 11.06 2.31 -14.76
CA ASN A 31 10.67 0.94 -15.02
C ASN A 31 9.79 0.44 -13.86
N ASP A 32 8.49 0.41 -14.08
CA ASP A 32 7.49 0.03 -13.09
C ASP A 32 7.65 -1.42 -12.61
N ALA A 33 8.02 -2.35 -13.49
CA ALA A 33 8.23 -3.75 -13.13
C ALA A 33 9.35 -3.93 -12.08
N VAL A 34 10.42 -3.13 -12.16
CA VAL A 34 11.50 -3.12 -11.16
C VAL A 34 11.06 -2.42 -9.88
N MET A 35 10.32 -1.31 -9.99
CA MET A 35 9.95 -0.51 -8.82
C MET A 35 8.83 -1.14 -7.99
N ALA A 36 7.87 -1.82 -8.62
CA ALA A 36 6.89 -2.66 -7.93
C ALA A 36 7.60 -3.74 -7.10
N ARG A 37 8.56 -4.45 -7.70
CA ARG A 37 9.41 -5.46 -7.02
C ARG A 37 10.31 -4.88 -5.92
N GLY A 38 10.61 -3.58 -5.98
CA GLY A 38 11.33 -2.84 -4.95
C GLY A 38 10.45 -2.29 -3.83
N THR A 39 9.14 -2.38 -3.96
CA THR A 39 8.19 -1.84 -2.98
C THR A 39 8.18 -2.75 -1.74
N PHE A 40 8.36 -2.14 -0.56
CA PHE A 40 8.58 -2.85 0.70
C PHE A 40 9.78 -3.82 0.70
N ALA A 41 10.70 -3.69 -0.26
CA ALA A 41 11.89 -4.55 -0.38
C ALA A 41 13.07 -4.15 0.52
N ASN A 42 12.82 -3.35 1.57
CA ASN A 42 13.88 -2.91 2.48
C ASN A 42 14.23 -4.03 3.47
N ILE A 43 15.52 -4.36 3.58
CA ILE A 43 16.03 -5.38 4.51
C ILE A 43 15.78 -5.07 5.98
N ARG A 44 15.43 -3.81 6.30
CA ARG A 44 15.07 -3.36 7.66
C ARG A 44 13.57 -3.27 7.89
N LEU A 45 12.75 -3.71 6.96
CA LEU A 45 11.30 -3.75 7.15
C LEU A 45 10.97 -4.65 8.33
N VAL A 46 10.22 -4.13 9.30
CA VAL A 46 9.66 -4.91 10.40
C VAL A 46 8.19 -5.15 10.07
N ASN A 47 7.84 -6.40 9.81
CA ASN A 47 6.48 -6.81 9.49
C ASN A 47 5.97 -7.73 10.61
N LYS A 48 4.89 -7.33 11.29
CA LYS A 48 4.34 -8.05 12.44
C LYS A 48 3.72 -9.41 12.09
N LEU A 49 3.53 -9.72 10.81
CA LEU A 49 3.04 -11.02 10.35
C LEU A 49 4.13 -12.10 10.28
N VAL A 50 5.41 -11.72 10.34
CA VAL A 50 6.55 -12.63 10.22
C VAL A 50 7.51 -12.44 11.39
N SER A 51 8.27 -13.49 11.69
CA SER A 51 9.16 -13.50 12.87
C SER A 51 10.47 -12.72 12.70
N LYS A 52 10.91 -12.50 11.46
CA LYS A 52 12.23 -11.92 11.16
C LYS A 52 12.09 -10.59 10.41
N THR A 53 12.91 -9.62 10.80
CA THR A 53 13.09 -8.37 10.05
C THR A 53 13.58 -8.68 8.64
N GLY A 54 12.94 -8.07 7.66
CA GLY A 54 13.26 -8.26 6.25
C GLY A 54 12.08 -7.94 5.33
N PRO A 55 12.29 -7.98 4.02
CA PRO A 55 11.31 -7.60 3.01
C PRO A 55 10.27 -8.70 2.73
N ARG A 56 9.78 -9.34 3.79
CA ARG A 56 8.90 -10.52 3.71
C ARG A 56 7.56 -10.28 4.37
N THR A 57 6.60 -11.10 3.98
CA THR A 57 5.28 -11.18 4.59
C THR A 57 4.75 -12.61 4.53
N LEU A 58 3.58 -12.86 5.11
CA LEU A 58 2.91 -14.15 5.13
C LEU A 58 1.77 -14.12 4.12
N HIS A 59 1.76 -15.07 3.19
CA HIS A 59 0.58 -15.32 2.37
C HIS A 59 -0.43 -16.11 3.22
N ILE A 60 -1.52 -15.46 3.64
CA ILE A 60 -2.44 -16.02 4.66
C ILE A 60 -3.06 -17.35 4.22
N PRO A 61 -3.59 -17.51 2.98
CA PRO A 61 -4.23 -18.76 2.56
C PRO A 61 -3.29 -19.98 2.59
N SER A 62 -2.02 -19.81 2.19
CA SER A 62 -1.05 -20.92 2.14
C SER A 62 -0.15 -21.00 3.37
N ASN A 63 -0.25 -20.03 4.29
CA ASN A 63 0.63 -19.89 5.45
C ASN A 63 2.14 -19.90 5.10
N GLU A 64 2.50 -19.38 3.92
CA GLU A 64 3.88 -19.36 3.42
C GLU A 64 4.48 -17.95 3.58
N GLU A 65 5.64 -17.84 4.23
CA GLU A 65 6.40 -16.60 4.22
C GLU A 65 7.12 -16.42 2.88
N MET A 66 7.02 -15.25 2.24
CA MET A 66 7.68 -14.95 0.96
C MET A 66 8.02 -13.46 0.84
N ASP A 67 8.71 -13.04 -0.23
CA ASP A 67 8.96 -11.61 -0.46
C ASP A 67 7.63 -10.87 -0.67
N VAL A 68 7.52 -9.62 -0.21
CA VAL A 68 6.25 -8.86 -0.26
C VAL A 68 5.69 -8.77 -1.69
N PHE A 69 6.54 -8.58 -2.70
CA PHE A 69 6.11 -8.55 -4.09
C PHE A 69 5.50 -9.90 -4.53
N ASP A 70 6.13 -11.02 -4.19
CA ASP A 70 5.64 -12.34 -4.61
C ASP A 70 4.29 -12.67 -3.96
N CYS A 71 4.13 -12.29 -2.68
CA CYS A 71 2.85 -12.43 -1.99
C CYS A 71 1.75 -11.61 -2.65
N ALA A 72 2.06 -10.35 -2.98
CA ALA A 72 1.13 -9.48 -3.71
C ALA A 72 0.81 -9.99 -5.13
N ASP A 73 1.76 -10.68 -5.79
CA ASP A 73 1.55 -11.34 -7.08
C ASP A 73 0.52 -12.45 -6.98
N ARG A 74 0.66 -13.35 -5.97
CA ARG A 74 -0.30 -14.44 -5.72
C ARG A 74 -1.71 -13.92 -5.43
N TYR A 75 -1.84 -12.95 -4.53
CA TYR A 75 -3.16 -12.35 -4.27
C TYR A 75 -3.77 -11.69 -5.51
N ARG A 76 -2.94 -11.16 -6.42
CA ARG A 76 -3.42 -10.61 -7.69
C ARG A 76 -3.93 -11.70 -8.63
N GLU A 77 -3.24 -12.84 -8.72
CA GLU A 77 -3.67 -14.00 -9.50
C GLU A 77 -5.04 -14.51 -9.01
N ASP A 78 -5.24 -14.51 -7.69
CA ASP A 78 -6.49 -14.91 -7.05
C ASP A 78 -7.58 -13.81 -7.05
N GLY A 79 -7.30 -12.63 -7.62
CA GLY A 79 -8.23 -11.50 -7.67
C GLY A 79 -8.57 -10.89 -6.30
N THR A 80 -7.75 -11.13 -5.29
CA THR A 80 -8.00 -10.68 -3.90
C THR A 80 -7.42 -9.28 -3.67
N PRO A 81 -8.24 -8.30 -3.24
CA PRO A 81 -7.74 -6.97 -2.90
C PRO A 81 -6.93 -6.98 -1.61
N LEU A 82 -5.94 -6.07 -1.50
CA LEU A 82 -5.06 -5.98 -0.34
C LEU A 82 -5.31 -4.71 0.49
N VAL A 83 -5.13 -4.84 1.80
CA VAL A 83 -5.08 -3.73 2.76
C VAL A 83 -3.71 -3.72 3.45
N LEU A 84 -3.24 -2.54 3.84
CA LEU A 84 -2.04 -2.40 4.66
C LEU A 84 -2.40 -1.81 6.03
N ILE A 85 -1.92 -2.42 7.11
CA ILE A 85 -2.07 -1.88 8.47
C ILE A 85 -0.73 -1.30 8.91
N ALA A 86 -0.76 -0.08 9.45
CA ALA A 86 0.42 0.63 9.91
C ALA A 86 0.19 1.30 11.28
N GLY A 87 1.29 1.63 11.96
CA GLY A 87 1.26 2.38 13.21
C GLY A 87 1.22 3.89 12.96
N LYS A 88 1.88 4.64 13.84
CA LYS A 88 2.01 6.10 13.76
C LYS A 88 2.99 6.56 12.68
N ASP A 89 2.76 7.78 12.22
CA ASP A 89 3.59 8.55 11.29
C ASP A 89 3.92 7.77 10.01
N TYR A 90 2.92 7.05 9.50
CA TYR A 90 3.06 6.25 8.29
C TYR A 90 3.45 7.13 7.09
N GLY A 91 4.54 6.76 6.43
CA GLY A 91 5.10 7.49 5.30
C GLY A 91 6.06 8.61 5.66
N SER A 92 6.49 8.72 6.91
CA SER A 92 7.51 9.69 7.32
C SER A 92 8.85 9.49 6.58
N GLY A 93 9.54 10.62 6.35
CA GLY A 93 10.83 10.65 5.68
C GLY A 93 10.81 11.44 4.36
N SER A 94 11.79 11.17 3.50
CA SER A 94 11.89 11.84 2.20
C SER A 94 10.73 11.46 1.29
N SER A 95 10.11 12.46 0.66
CA SER A 95 9.15 12.20 -0.42
C SER A 95 9.82 11.41 -1.53
N ARG A 96 9.18 10.34 -1.98
CA ARG A 96 9.68 9.44 -3.02
C ARG A 96 8.55 9.13 -3.98
N ASP A 97 8.82 9.31 -5.26
CA ASP A 97 7.85 9.17 -6.36
C ASP A 97 7.09 7.83 -6.33
N TRP A 98 7.75 6.78 -5.84
CA TRP A 98 7.25 5.41 -5.80
C TRP A 98 6.60 4.99 -4.48
N ALA A 99 6.57 5.85 -3.46
CA ALA A 99 6.01 5.51 -2.15
C ALA A 99 4.50 5.26 -2.18
N ALA A 100 3.77 5.80 -3.16
CA ALA A 100 2.35 5.52 -3.38
C ALA A 100 2.08 4.67 -4.63
N LYS A 101 2.85 4.89 -5.72
CA LYS A 101 2.74 4.07 -6.95
C LYS A 101 3.08 2.60 -6.71
N GLY A 102 4.09 2.33 -5.87
CA GLY A 102 4.48 0.98 -5.50
C GLY A 102 3.34 0.20 -4.86
N PRO A 103 2.78 0.66 -3.73
CA PRO A 103 1.60 0.06 -3.10
C PRO A 103 0.43 -0.16 -4.06
N LEU A 104 0.14 0.81 -4.95
CA LEU A 104 -0.91 0.67 -5.95
C LEU A 104 -0.64 -0.52 -6.89
N LEU A 105 0.58 -0.65 -7.41
CA LEU A 105 0.96 -1.78 -8.29
C LEU A 105 1.02 -3.13 -7.57
N LEU A 106 1.22 -3.12 -6.25
CA LEU A 106 1.06 -4.34 -5.44
C LEU A 106 -0.42 -4.71 -5.21
N GLY A 107 -1.38 -3.88 -5.62
CA GLY A 107 -2.81 -4.16 -5.46
C GLY A 107 -3.42 -3.65 -4.14
N ILE A 108 -2.68 -2.86 -3.36
CA ILE A 108 -3.19 -2.26 -2.11
C ILE A 108 -4.29 -1.25 -2.44
N LYS A 109 -5.48 -1.46 -1.88
CA LYS A 109 -6.67 -0.62 -2.08
C LYS A 109 -6.87 0.41 -0.98
N ALA A 110 -6.50 0.06 0.24
CA ALA A 110 -6.55 0.96 1.38
C ALA A 110 -5.37 0.73 2.33
N VAL A 111 -5.05 1.77 3.09
CA VAL A 111 -4.13 1.72 4.22
C VAL A 111 -4.93 2.10 5.47
N ILE A 112 -4.75 1.38 6.58
CA ILE A 112 -5.31 1.71 7.88
C ILE A 112 -4.14 2.01 8.81
N ALA A 113 -4.01 3.25 9.28
CA ALA A 113 -2.88 3.68 10.12
C ALA A 113 -3.34 4.42 11.38
N GLU A 114 -2.49 4.51 12.38
CA GLU A 114 -2.76 5.38 13.55
C GLU A 114 -2.63 6.86 13.19
N SER A 115 -1.63 7.20 12.36
CA SER A 115 -1.46 8.54 11.79
C SER A 115 -0.62 8.49 10.51
N TYR A 116 -0.69 9.56 9.72
CA TYR A 116 0.03 9.70 8.47
C TYR A 116 0.93 10.93 8.47
N GLU A 117 2.07 10.83 7.79
CA GLU A 117 2.76 12.02 7.31
C GLU A 117 1.91 12.70 6.22
N ARG A 118 1.82 14.04 6.28
CA ARG A 118 0.90 14.85 5.47
C ARG A 118 1.09 14.67 3.97
N ILE A 119 2.33 14.70 3.48
CA ILE A 119 2.66 14.58 2.06
C ILE A 119 2.38 13.15 1.59
N HIS A 120 2.76 12.14 2.37
CA HIS A 120 2.52 10.75 2.03
C HIS A 120 1.03 10.44 1.91
N ARG A 121 0.19 10.91 2.85
CA ARG A 121 -1.27 10.79 2.77
C ARG A 121 -1.79 11.33 1.43
N SER A 122 -1.39 12.56 1.05
CA SER A 122 -1.79 13.15 -0.23
C SER A 122 -1.35 12.32 -1.43
N ASN A 123 -0.17 11.70 -1.39
CA ASN A 123 0.30 10.83 -2.46
C ASN A 123 -0.54 9.56 -2.60
N LEU A 124 -0.97 8.94 -1.49
CA LEU A 124 -1.88 7.78 -1.51
C LEU A 124 -3.21 8.14 -2.19
N VAL A 125 -3.83 9.24 -1.77
CA VAL A 125 -5.06 9.76 -2.39
C VAL A 125 -4.86 10.01 -3.88
N GLY A 126 -3.75 10.65 -4.25
CA GLY A 126 -3.41 10.92 -5.64
C GLY A 126 -3.31 9.67 -6.50
N MET A 127 -2.93 8.52 -5.91
CA MET A 127 -2.89 7.21 -6.58
C MET A 127 -4.20 6.41 -6.44
N GLY A 128 -5.22 6.97 -5.81
CA GLY A 128 -6.52 6.30 -5.60
C GLY A 128 -6.54 5.29 -4.46
N ILE A 129 -5.51 5.24 -3.62
CA ILE A 129 -5.47 4.41 -2.41
C ILE A 129 -6.20 5.15 -1.30
N ILE A 130 -7.10 4.46 -0.58
CA ILE A 130 -7.90 5.03 0.50
C ILE A 130 -7.06 5.08 1.79
N PRO A 131 -6.72 6.26 2.34
CA PRO A 131 -6.09 6.36 3.65
C PRO A 131 -7.17 6.38 4.73
N LEU A 132 -7.26 5.31 5.52
CA LEU A 132 -8.09 5.23 6.73
C LEU A 132 -7.21 5.45 7.95
N GLN A 133 -7.76 6.14 8.94
CA GLN A 133 -7.10 6.35 10.23
C GLN A 133 -7.95 5.76 11.36
N PHE A 134 -7.34 5.02 12.28
CA PHE A 134 -8.02 4.61 13.51
C PHE A 134 -8.54 5.84 14.28
N LEU A 135 -9.61 5.65 15.06
CA LEU A 135 -10.07 6.72 15.97
C LEU A 135 -9.03 7.01 17.05
N PRO A 136 -9.05 8.22 17.65
CA PRO A 136 -8.13 8.55 18.74
C PRO A 136 -8.14 7.50 19.86
N GLY A 137 -6.95 6.98 20.19
CA GLY A 137 -6.78 5.94 21.20
C GLY A 137 -6.98 4.50 20.71
N GLN A 138 -7.35 4.29 19.45
CA GLN A 138 -7.44 2.97 18.82
C GLN A 138 -6.25 2.69 17.90
N ASN A 139 -5.90 1.41 17.80
CA ASN A 139 -4.93 0.82 16.88
C ASN A 139 -5.19 -0.69 16.75
N ALA A 140 -4.36 -1.39 15.97
CA ALA A 140 -4.48 -2.82 15.76
C ALA A 140 -4.47 -3.61 17.10
N GLU A 141 -3.56 -3.29 18.02
CA GLU A 141 -3.45 -3.98 19.31
C GLU A 141 -4.69 -3.80 20.19
N THR A 142 -5.18 -2.57 20.35
CA THR A 142 -6.36 -2.27 21.19
C THR A 142 -7.65 -2.90 20.66
N LEU A 143 -7.71 -3.14 19.35
CA LEU A 143 -8.83 -3.79 18.66
C LEU A 143 -8.61 -5.31 18.50
N ASN A 144 -7.51 -5.85 19.02
CA ASN A 144 -7.10 -7.26 18.88
C ASN A 144 -6.98 -7.74 17.42
N LEU A 145 -6.64 -6.84 16.51
CA LEU A 145 -6.38 -7.15 15.10
C LEU A 145 -4.95 -7.71 14.96
N ASN A 146 -4.84 -8.93 14.44
CA ASN A 146 -3.56 -9.61 14.22
C ASN A 146 -3.11 -9.59 12.74
N GLY A 147 -3.94 -9.07 11.85
CA GLY A 147 -3.65 -8.88 10.43
C GLY A 147 -3.91 -10.11 9.55
N ARG A 148 -4.53 -11.16 10.10
CA ARG A 148 -4.96 -12.36 9.35
C ARG A 148 -6.44 -12.32 8.96
N GLU A 149 -7.16 -11.31 9.42
CA GLU A 149 -8.60 -11.15 9.20
C GLU A 149 -8.90 -10.74 7.75
N VAL A 150 -10.14 -10.97 7.31
CA VAL A 150 -10.68 -10.37 6.09
C VAL A 150 -11.29 -9.01 6.42
N TYR A 151 -10.78 -7.96 5.78
CA TYR A 151 -11.21 -6.58 6.02
C TYR A 151 -12.25 -6.13 5.01
N ASN A 152 -13.45 -5.83 5.48
CA ASN A 152 -14.54 -5.24 4.70
C ASN A 152 -14.63 -3.74 5.01
N ILE A 153 -14.48 -2.90 3.98
CA ILE A 153 -14.47 -1.44 4.11
C ILE A 153 -15.63 -0.87 3.30
N SER A 154 -16.65 -0.37 3.99
CA SER A 154 -17.87 0.14 3.37
C SER A 154 -17.74 1.61 2.99
N ILE A 155 -17.24 1.90 1.78
CA ILE A 155 -17.16 3.27 1.24
C ILE A 155 -18.49 3.66 0.58
N PRO A 156 -19.16 4.75 1.02
CA PRO A 156 -20.38 5.24 0.38
C PRO A 156 -20.15 5.64 -1.08
N GLU A 157 -21.03 5.19 -1.99
CA GLU A 157 -20.99 5.58 -3.41
C GLU A 157 -21.28 7.07 -3.61
N SER A 158 -22.21 7.62 -2.83
CA SER A 158 -22.62 9.01 -2.85
C SER A 158 -22.56 9.64 -1.46
N GLY A 159 -22.50 10.98 -1.41
CA GLY A 159 -22.53 11.71 -0.14
C GLY A 159 -21.27 11.58 0.74
N LEU A 160 -20.18 11.00 0.23
CA LEU A 160 -18.89 10.97 0.91
C LEU A 160 -18.40 12.41 1.19
N LYS A 161 -18.01 12.69 2.43
CA LYS A 161 -17.52 14.00 2.89
C LYS A 161 -16.07 13.93 3.39
N PRO A 162 -15.33 15.04 3.36
CA PRO A 162 -13.98 15.09 3.95
C PRO A 162 -13.97 14.70 5.42
N GLY A 163 -13.02 13.86 5.83
CA GLY A 163 -12.88 13.41 7.22
C GLY A 163 -14.05 12.57 7.74
N GLN A 164 -14.87 11.99 6.87
CA GLN A 164 -16.02 11.19 7.28
C GLN A 164 -15.60 9.90 8.02
N LYS A 165 -16.43 9.48 8.98
CA LYS A 165 -16.26 8.15 9.58
C LYS A 165 -16.66 7.04 8.62
N ILE A 166 -15.81 6.03 8.49
CA ILE A 166 -16.02 4.82 7.69
C ILE A 166 -15.93 3.62 8.63
N GLN A 167 -16.97 2.79 8.63
CA GLN A 167 -16.98 1.54 9.36
C GLN A 167 -16.14 0.49 8.62
N VAL A 168 -15.34 -0.23 9.38
CA VAL A 168 -14.54 -1.38 8.93
C VAL A 168 -14.96 -2.59 9.75
N GLU A 169 -15.14 -3.72 9.09
CA GLU A 169 -15.35 -5.02 9.72
C GLU A 169 -14.17 -5.93 9.40
N ALA A 170 -13.62 -6.59 10.42
CA ALA A 170 -12.53 -7.55 10.32
C ALA A 170 -12.91 -8.83 11.07
N ASP A 171 -13.34 -9.87 10.35
CA ASP A 171 -13.79 -11.16 10.91
C ASP A 171 -14.71 -11.03 12.15
N GLY A 172 -15.73 -10.17 12.07
CA GLY A 172 -16.68 -9.91 13.15
C GLY A 172 -16.27 -8.80 14.14
N VAL A 173 -15.04 -8.29 14.09
CA VAL A 173 -14.63 -7.08 14.81
C VAL A 173 -15.04 -5.86 14.00
N VAL A 174 -16.01 -5.10 14.51
CA VAL A 174 -16.50 -3.87 13.86
C VAL A 174 -15.95 -2.64 14.56
N PHE A 175 -15.34 -1.72 13.80
CA PHE A 175 -14.78 -0.48 14.32
C PHE A 175 -14.91 0.68 13.32
N ASP A 176 -14.91 1.90 13.84
CA ASP A 176 -14.92 3.11 13.03
C ASP A 176 -13.48 3.55 12.70
N THR A 177 -13.30 4.09 11.51
CA THR A 177 -12.11 4.81 11.08
C THR A 177 -12.48 6.19 10.55
N ILE A 178 -11.53 7.09 10.43
CA ILE A 178 -11.68 8.36 9.71
C ILE A 178 -11.09 8.17 8.31
N VAL A 179 -11.88 8.40 7.25
CA VAL A 179 -11.31 8.48 5.90
C VAL A 179 -10.56 9.79 5.76
N ARG A 180 -9.26 9.70 5.52
CA ARG A 180 -8.35 10.83 5.41
C ARG A 180 -8.33 11.44 4.01
N PHE A 181 -9.52 11.62 3.45
CA PHE A 181 -9.75 12.62 2.41
C PHE A 181 -9.99 13.94 3.14
N ASP A 182 -9.03 14.86 3.04
CA ASP A 182 -9.05 16.09 3.84
C ASP A 182 -9.77 17.23 3.09
N THR A 183 -10.08 17.04 1.80
CA THR A 183 -10.75 18.02 0.94
C THR A 183 -11.72 17.37 -0.06
N GLU A 184 -12.62 18.15 -0.66
CA GLU A 184 -13.48 17.68 -1.77
C GLU A 184 -12.67 17.29 -3.02
N VAL A 185 -11.50 17.90 -3.21
CA VAL A 185 -10.58 17.57 -4.31
C VAL A 185 -10.00 16.17 -4.11
N ASP A 186 -9.66 15.79 -2.88
CA ASP A 186 -9.20 14.44 -2.56
C ASP A 186 -10.26 13.39 -2.96
N ILE A 187 -11.53 13.66 -2.63
CA ILE A 187 -12.66 12.80 -2.99
C ILE A 187 -12.83 12.74 -4.51
N THR A 188 -12.67 13.87 -5.19
CA THR A 188 -12.74 13.95 -6.66
C THR A 188 -11.66 13.08 -7.31
N TYR A 189 -10.41 13.13 -6.80
CA TYR A 189 -9.33 12.28 -7.29
C TYR A 189 -9.63 10.80 -7.02
N TYR A 190 -10.06 10.45 -5.82
CA TYR A 190 -10.43 9.08 -5.48
C TYR A 190 -11.52 8.51 -6.42
N ARG A 191 -12.62 9.26 -6.65
CA ARG A 191 -13.69 8.85 -7.58
C ARG A 191 -13.23 8.66 -9.02
N ASN A 192 -12.13 9.29 -9.40
CA ASN A 192 -11.53 9.12 -10.72
C ASN A 192 -10.48 7.99 -10.77
N GLY A 193 -10.21 7.32 -9.66
CA GLY A 193 -9.14 6.34 -9.55
C GLY A 193 -7.74 6.95 -9.46
N GLY A 194 -7.64 8.23 -9.09
CA GLY A 194 -6.40 8.97 -8.93
C GLY A 194 -6.33 10.27 -9.74
N ILE A 195 -5.32 11.10 -9.43
CA ILE A 195 -5.11 12.41 -10.05
C ILE A 195 -4.80 12.32 -11.55
N LEU A 196 -4.01 11.32 -11.97
CA LEU A 196 -3.65 11.15 -13.38
C LEU A 196 -4.88 10.83 -14.22
N ASN A 197 -5.73 9.94 -13.73
CA ASN A 197 -6.98 9.55 -14.38
C ASN A 197 -7.95 10.73 -14.46
N TYR A 198 -8.07 11.51 -13.39
CA TYR A 198 -8.84 12.76 -13.39
C TYR A 198 -8.36 13.73 -14.47
N MET A 199 -7.04 13.97 -14.55
CA MET A 199 -6.45 14.88 -15.53
C MET A 199 -6.68 14.42 -16.96
N ILE A 200 -6.49 13.12 -17.26
CA ILE A 200 -6.78 12.55 -18.58
C ILE A 200 -8.24 12.77 -18.95
N ARG A 201 -9.18 12.39 -18.07
CA ARG A 201 -10.63 12.58 -18.32
C ARG A 201 -10.98 14.04 -18.56
N LYS A 202 -10.36 14.97 -17.83
CA LYS A 202 -10.58 16.41 -17.98
C LYS A 202 -10.01 16.98 -19.29
N MET A 203 -8.90 16.44 -19.79
CA MET A 203 -8.30 16.90 -21.06
C MET A 203 -9.09 16.44 -22.30
N PHE A 204 -9.85 15.35 -22.18
CA PHE A 204 -10.63 14.76 -23.26
C PHE A 204 -12.16 14.96 -23.10
N ALA A 205 -12.58 15.76 -22.12
CA ALA A 205 -13.96 16.22 -21.95
C ALA A 205 -14.14 17.61 -22.60
#